data_AF-A0A844MZE5-F1
#
_entry.id   AF-A0A844MZE5-F1
#
_cell.length_a   1.000
_cell.length_b   1.000
_cell.length_c   1.000
_cell.angle_alpha   90.00
_cell.angle_beta   90.00
_cell.angle_gamma   90.00
#
_symmetry.space_group_name_H-M   'P 1'
#
loop_
_entity.id
_entity.type
_entity.pdbx_description
1 polymer ?
#
loop_
_entity_poly.entity_id
_entity_poly.type
_entity_poly.pdbx_seq_one_letter_code
_entity_poly.pdbx_strand_id
1 'polypeptide(L)'
;MFATFNTITAKNIQVTEELISDLQAELEAARQQLARFQQEEQAQLTAKAAAESALEAAAKAFKAVAIAYGENGVEEFKNALLAASQEAPQVPALPAVEEQPKTDEVEPTLPSEGPVVEVAAEVIDTTDVQPVDPTTEFIEEIGESPAENALDFSKLSWKQLQKLAASKGVSVKGKKKTDLLDAIAKLVTQSDIDQAA
;
A
#
# COMPACT_ATOMS: atom_id res chain seq x y z
N MET A 1 52.30 -22.21 -4.15
CA MET A 1 51.60 -20.90 -4.11
C MET A 1 50.38 -20.87 -5.04
N PHE A 2 50.46 -21.34 -6.30
CA PHE A 2 49.31 -21.35 -7.22
C PHE A 2 48.14 -22.26 -6.80
N ALA A 3 48.42 -23.44 -6.22
CA ALA A 3 47.36 -24.34 -5.75
C ALA A 3 46.52 -23.72 -4.62
N THR A 4 47.15 -23.07 -3.65
CA THR A 4 46.47 -22.36 -2.56
C THR A 4 45.64 -21.18 -3.05
N PHE A 5 46.13 -20.44 -4.03
CA PHE A 5 45.37 -19.35 -4.66
C PHE A 5 44.10 -19.89 -5.33
N ASN A 6 44.22 -20.94 -6.15
CA ASN A 6 43.06 -21.55 -6.82
C ASN A 6 42.02 -22.09 -5.83
N THR A 7 42.45 -22.68 -4.71
CA THR A 7 41.54 -23.14 -3.65
C THR A 7 40.81 -21.98 -2.97
N ILE A 8 41.50 -20.87 -2.67
CA ILE A 8 40.88 -19.69 -2.07
C ILE A 8 39.88 -19.06 -3.03
N THR A 9 40.23 -18.94 -4.31
CA THR A 9 39.33 -18.41 -5.34
C THR A 9 38.08 -19.26 -5.50
N ALA A 10 38.22 -20.59 -5.60
CA ALA A 10 37.08 -21.50 -5.72
C ALA A 10 36.16 -21.41 -4.50
N LYS A 11 36.72 -21.33 -3.29
CA LYS A 11 35.94 -21.17 -2.05
C LYS A 11 35.18 -19.84 -2.04
N ASN A 12 35.83 -18.75 -2.46
CA ASN A 12 35.17 -17.44 -2.51
C ASN A 12 34.05 -17.42 -3.55
N ILE A 13 34.24 -18.06 -4.71
CA ILE A 13 33.19 -18.20 -5.74
C ILE A 13 32.00 -18.97 -5.15
N GLN A 14 32.25 -20.11 -4.51
CA GLN A 14 31.17 -20.90 -3.89
C GLN A 14 30.40 -20.10 -2.83
N VAL A 15 31.10 -19.38 -1.95
CA VAL A 15 30.46 -18.52 -0.94
C VAL A 15 29.60 -17.42 -1.60
N THR A 16 30.08 -16.84 -2.71
CA THR A 16 29.28 -15.84 -3.44
C THR A 16 28.08 -16.46 -4.15
N GLU A 17 28.19 -17.68 -4.68
CA GLU A 17 27.08 -18.38 -5.31
C GLU A 17 26.00 -18.74 -4.28
N GLU A 18 26.39 -19.21 -3.09
CA GLU A 18 25.49 -19.46 -1.97
C GLU A 18 24.77 -18.16 -1.54
N LEU A 19 25.51 -17.05 -1.39
CA LEU A 19 24.92 -15.76 -1.05
C LEU A 19 23.94 -15.25 -2.12
N ILE A 20 24.25 -15.43 -3.40
CA ILE A 20 23.35 -15.05 -4.50
C ILE A 20 22.07 -15.89 -4.43
N SER A 21 22.19 -17.20 -4.19
CA SER A 21 21.04 -18.08 -4.05
C SER A 21 20.14 -17.67 -2.89
N ASP A 22 20.73 -17.33 -1.74
CA ASP A 22 19.98 -16.88 -0.56
C ASP A 22 19.25 -15.56 -0.82
N LEU A 23 19.92 -14.59 -1.45
CA LEU A 23 19.31 -13.30 -1.81
C LEU A 23 18.20 -13.46 -2.85
N GLN A 24 18.34 -14.38 -3.81
CA GLN A 24 17.28 -14.69 -4.77
C GLN A 24 16.06 -15.28 -4.09
N ALA A 25 16.25 -16.22 -3.16
CA ALA A 25 15.17 -16.81 -2.37
C ALA A 25 14.46 -15.76 -1.50
N GLU A 26 15.21 -14.85 -0.87
CA GLU A 26 14.65 -13.76 -0.08
C GLU A 26 13.84 -12.79 -0.93
N LEU A 27 14.34 -12.45 -2.12
CA LEU A 27 13.64 -11.56 -3.07
C LEU A 27 12.33 -12.20 -3.55
N GLU A 28 12.33 -13.49 -3.86
CA GLU A 28 11.11 -14.22 -4.21
C GLU A 28 10.11 -14.28 -3.06
N ALA A 29 10.58 -14.52 -1.83
CA ALA A 29 9.73 -14.51 -0.65
C ALA A 29 9.11 -13.11 -0.41
N ALA A 30 9.90 -12.04 -0.54
CA ALA A 30 9.43 -10.67 -0.42
C ALA A 30 8.39 -10.32 -1.52
N ARG A 31 8.61 -10.75 -2.77
CA ARG A 31 7.63 -10.59 -3.85
C ARG A 31 6.31 -11.30 -3.56
N GLN A 32 6.36 -12.51 -3.03
CA GLN A 32 5.16 -13.25 -2.65
C GLN A 32 4.41 -12.56 -1.50
N GLN A 33 5.13 -12.03 -0.50
CA GLN A 33 4.51 -11.27 0.59
C GLN A 33 3.84 -9.99 0.08
N LEU A 34 4.50 -9.25 -0.82
CA LEU A 34 3.94 -8.04 -1.41
C LEU A 34 2.68 -8.35 -2.23
N ALA A 35 2.68 -9.43 -3.01
CA ALA A 35 1.49 -9.85 -3.75
C ALA A 35 0.32 -10.18 -2.83
N ARG A 36 0.57 -10.86 -1.70
CA ARG A 36 -0.46 -11.13 -0.69
C ARG A 36 -1.00 -9.85 -0.06
N PHE A 37 -0.12 -8.93 0.31
CA PHE A 37 -0.53 -7.66 0.90
C PHE A 37 -1.40 -6.84 -0.07
N GLN A 38 -1.03 -6.77 -1.35
CA GLN A 38 -1.83 -6.09 -2.37
C GLN A 38 -3.21 -6.74 -2.56
N GLN A 39 -3.26 -8.07 -2.54
CA GLN A 39 -4.53 -8.80 -2.63
C GLN A 39 -5.42 -8.52 -1.41
N GLU A 40 -4.85 -8.53 -0.20
CA GLU A 40 -5.55 -8.21 1.04
C GLU A 40 -6.05 -6.76 1.05
N GLU A 41 -5.23 -5.81 0.59
CA GLU A 41 -5.61 -4.40 0.47
C GLU A 41 -6.78 -4.22 -0.50
N GLN A 42 -6.75 -4.86 -1.68
CA GLN A 42 -7.86 -4.80 -2.63
C GLN A 42 -9.13 -5.41 -2.05
N ALA A 43 -9.02 -6.53 -1.32
CA ALA A 43 -10.16 -7.14 -0.65
C ALA A 43 -10.72 -6.21 0.45
N GLN A 44 -9.85 -5.54 1.20
CA GLN A 44 -10.24 -4.60 2.25
C GLN A 44 -10.93 -3.36 1.67
N LEU A 45 -10.41 -2.79 0.59
CA LEU A 45 -11.04 -1.66 -0.10
C LEU A 45 -12.43 -2.04 -0.64
N THR A 46 -12.55 -3.24 -1.21
CA THR A 46 -13.83 -3.78 -1.69
C THR A 46 -14.82 -3.97 -0.54
N ALA A 47 -14.39 -4.57 0.57
CA ALA A 47 -15.20 -4.76 1.77
C ALA A 47 -15.63 -3.42 2.38
N LYS A 48 -14.74 -2.43 2.41
CA LYS A 48 -15.05 -1.07 2.87
C LYS A 48 -16.09 -0.40 1.98
N ALA A 49 -15.93 -0.45 0.66
CA ALA A 49 -16.90 0.11 -0.28
C ALA A 49 -18.28 -0.56 -0.14
N ALA A 50 -18.32 -1.89 0.03
CA ALA A 50 -19.55 -2.63 0.29
C ALA A 50 -20.20 -2.23 1.64
N ALA A 51 -19.40 -2.07 2.69
CA ALA A 51 -19.88 -1.62 4.00
C ALA A 51 -20.43 -0.19 3.96
N GLU A 52 -19.75 0.72 3.26
CA GLU A 52 -20.23 2.10 3.06
C GLU A 52 -21.56 2.13 2.28
N SER A 53 -21.66 1.32 1.22
CA SER A 53 -22.92 1.17 0.46
C SER A 53 -24.05 0.60 1.32
N ALA A 54 -23.76 -0.42 2.13
CA ALA A 54 -24.73 -1.01 3.04
C ALA A 54 -25.20 -0.01 4.11
N LEU A 55 -24.29 0.82 4.64
CA LEU A 55 -24.63 1.88 5.59
C LEU A 55 -25.54 2.92 4.95
N GLU A 56 -25.25 3.34 3.71
CA GLU A 56 -26.10 4.29 2.98
C GLU A 56 -27.50 3.70 2.70
N ALA A 57 -27.57 2.44 2.28
CA ALA A 57 -28.82 1.73 2.06
C ALA A 57 -29.65 1.61 3.36
N ALA A 58 -29.00 1.26 4.48
CA ALA A 58 -29.65 1.21 5.78
C ALA A 58 -30.16 2.58 6.21
N ALA A 59 -29.36 3.64 6.06
CA ALA A 59 -29.77 5.00 6.36
C ALA A 59 -30.98 5.44 5.52
N LYS A 60 -31.03 5.06 4.24
CA LYS A 60 -32.18 5.32 3.35
C LYS A 60 -33.42 4.53 3.80
N ALA A 61 -33.27 3.26 4.18
CA ALA A 61 -34.36 2.45 4.72
C ALA A 61 -34.93 3.06 6.01
N PHE A 62 -34.06 3.46 6.96
CA PHE A 62 -34.50 4.13 8.19
C PHE A 62 -35.27 5.43 7.90
N LYS A 63 -34.80 6.26 6.97
CA LYS A 63 -35.52 7.48 6.55
C LYS A 63 -36.88 7.15 5.93
N ALA A 64 -36.95 6.14 5.07
CA ALA A 64 -38.21 5.73 4.43
C ALA A 64 -39.22 5.21 5.47
N VAL A 65 -38.78 4.41 6.44
CA VAL A 65 -39.62 3.92 7.54
C VAL A 65 -40.09 5.06 8.43
N ALA A 66 -39.20 6.00 8.77
CA ALA A 66 -39.56 7.19 9.56
C ALA A 66 -40.65 8.03 8.86
N ILE A 67 -40.58 8.18 7.54
CA ILE A 67 -41.57 8.93 6.75
C ILE A 67 -42.91 8.17 6.69
N ALA A 68 -42.88 6.84 6.50
CA ALA A 68 -44.09 6.05 6.28
C ALA A 68 -44.83 5.66 7.58
N TYR A 69 -44.09 5.42 8.67
CA TYR A 69 -44.61 4.82 9.90
C TYR A 69 -44.29 5.62 11.17
N GLY A 70 -43.59 6.75 11.07
CA GLY A 70 -43.22 7.59 12.21
C GLY A 70 -42.17 6.96 13.14
N GLU A 71 -41.98 7.53 14.33
CA GLU A 71 -40.94 7.10 15.28
C GLU A 71 -41.13 5.65 15.78
N ASN A 72 -42.38 5.23 16.02
CA ASN A 72 -42.69 3.87 16.48
C ASN A 72 -42.31 2.80 15.43
N GLY A 73 -42.54 3.08 14.14
CA GLY A 73 -42.14 2.15 13.07
C GLY A 73 -40.62 2.02 12.91
N VAL A 74 -39.86 3.07 13.25
CA VAL A 74 -38.39 3.02 13.27
C VAL A 74 -37.89 2.13 14.40
N GLU A 75 -38.52 2.16 15.57
CA GLU A 75 -38.16 1.28 16.70
C GLU A 75 -38.46 -0.18 16.40
N GLU A 76 -39.63 -0.48 15.83
CA GLU A 76 -39.99 -1.83 15.39
C GLU A 76 -39.03 -2.35 14.31
N PHE A 77 -38.67 -1.50 13.34
CA PHE A 77 -37.70 -1.87 12.31
C PHE A 77 -36.30 -2.13 12.87
N LYS A 78 -35.82 -1.33 13.84
CA LYS A 78 -34.55 -1.59 14.55
C LYS A 78 -34.58 -2.94 15.29
N ASN A 79 -35.68 -3.23 15.99
CA ASN A 79 -35.85 -4.48 16.72
C ASN A 79 -35.90 -5.69 15.78
N ALA A 80 -36.58 -5.57 14.63
CA ALA A 80 -36.59 -6.59 13.60
C ALA A 80 -35.19 -6.82 12.98
N LEU A 81 -34.42 -5.76 12.76
CA LEU A 81 -33.07 -5.85 12.21
C LEU A 81 -32.08 -6.49 13.20
N LEU A 82 -32.22 -6.20 14.50
CA LEU A 82 -31.47 -6.87 15.56
C LEU A 82 -31.83 -8.35 15.68
N ALA A 83 -33.12 -8.70 15.58
CA ALA A 83 -33.56 -10.09 15.57
C ALA A 83 -33.04 -10.85 14.33
N ALA A 84 -33.09 -10.22 13.15
CA ALA A 84 -32.55 -10.79 11.91
C ALA A 84 -31.02 -10.94 11.93
N SER A 85 -30.29 -10.10 12.69
CA SER A 85 -28.84 -10.24 12.87
C SER A 85 -28.43 -11.40 13.79
N GLN A 86 -29.37 -11.93 14.58
CA GLN A 86 -29.14 -13.11 15.45
C GLN A 86 -29.42 -14.42 14.71
N GLU A 87 -30.25 -14.40 13.66
CA GLU A 87 -30.22 -15.44 12.63
C GLU A 87 -28.92 -15.30 11.85
N ALA A 88 -28.20 -16.41 11.67
CA ALA A 88 -26.82 -16.42 11.18
C ALA A 88 -26.60 -15.46 9.99
N PRO A 89 -25.53 -14.65 10.01
CA PRO A 89 -25.27 -13.70 8.96
C PRO A 89 -25.11 -14.46 7.64
N GLN A 90 -26.07 -14.30 6.74
CA GLN A 90 -25.82 -14.57 5.33
C GLN A 90 -24.86 -13.47 4.87
N VAL A 91 -23.58 -13.71 5.09
CA VAL A 91 -22.50 -12.97 4.43
C VAL A 91 -22.87 -13.01 2.94
N PRO A 92 -23.08 -11.86 2.27
CA PRO A 92 -23.14 -11.84 0.82
C PRO A 92 -21.86 -12.52 0.38
N ALA A 93 -21.97 -13.72 -0.18
CA ALA A 93 -20.82 -14.42 -0.70
C ALA A 93 -20.18 -13.45 -1.69
N LEU A 94 -18.94 -13.03 -1.42
CA LEU A 94 -18.05 -12.53 -2.46
C LEU A 94 -18.23 -13.46 -3.65
N PRO A 95 -18.41 -12.96 -4.88
CA PRO A 95 -18.59 -13.82 -6.04
C PRO A 95 -17.50 -14.87 -6.00
N ALA A 96 -17.92 -16.11 -5.76
CA ALA A 96 -17.02 -17.24 -5.72
C ALA A 96 -16.32 -17.24 -7.06
N VAL A 97 -15.00 -17.04 -7.06
CA VAL A 97 -14.19 -17.54 -8.15
C VAL A 97 -14.53 -19.01 -8.23
N GLU A 98 -15.26 -19.38 -9.28
CA GLU A 98 -15.77 -20.74 -9.49
C GLU A 98 -14.63 -21.71 -9.24
N GLU A 99 -14.85 -22.60 -8.27
CA GLU A 99 -14.03 -23.80 -8.12
C GLU A 99 -13.97 -24.48 -9.49
N GLN A 100 -12.78 -24.53 -10.06
CA GLN A 100 -12.49 -25.33 -11.23
C GLN A 100 -13.01 -26.76 -10.99
N PRO A 101 -13.84 -27.33 -11.88
CA PRO A 101 -14.18 -28.74 -11.77
C PRO A 101 -12.92 -29.56 -12.02
N LYS A 102 -12.66 -30.52 -11.13
CA LYS A 102 -11.73 -31.62 -11.40
C LYS A 102 -12.18 -32.33 -12.67
N THR A 103 -11.33 -32.35 -13.69
CA THR A 103 -11.44 -33.28 -14.82
C THR A 103 -10.06 -33.81 -15.19
N ASP A 104 -9.95 -35.12 -15.02
CA ASP A 104 -9.18 -36.16 -15.73
C ASP A 104 -8.10 -35.78 -16.77
N GLU A 105 -7.02 -36.58 -16.74
CA GLU A 105 -5.99 -36.84 -17.75
C GLU A 105 -6.26 -36.35 -19.19
N VAL A 106 -5.38 -35.49 -19.74
CA VAL A 106 -4.94 -35.51 -21.15
C VAL A 106 -3.51 -34.95 -21.28
N GLU A 107 -2.71 -35.61 -22.13
CA GLU A 107 -1.30 -35.39 -22.57
C GLU A 107 -0.87 -33.97 -23.02
N PRO A 108 0.45 -33.67 -23.11
CA PRO A 108 0.98 -32.33 -23.33
C PRO A 108 0.87 -31.92 -24.80
N THR A 109 0.27 -30.76 -25.08
CA THR A 109 0.29 -30.15 -26.42
C THR A 109 0.80 -28.71 -26.38
N LEU A 110 1.72 -28.42 -27.31
CA LEU A 110 2.48 -27.18 -27.56
C LEU A 110 1.60 -25.93 -27.84
N PRO A 111 2.15 -24.70 -27.73
CA PRO A 111 1.36 -23.47 -27.64
C PRO A 111 0.80 -23.07 -29.02
N SER A 112 -0.50 -22.79 -29.08
CA SER A 112 -1.13 -22.21 -30.26
C SER A 112 -1.72 -20.85 -29.92
N GLU A 113 -1.22 -19.86 -30.65
CA GLU A 113 -1.65 -18.48 -30.89
C GLU A 113 -3.00 -18.05 -30.29
N GLY A 114 -2.92 -17.12 -29.34
CA GLY A 114 -4.05 -16.33 -28.87
C GLY A 114 -4.19 -15.01 -29.66
N PRO A 115 -5.41 -14.42 -29.70
CA PRO A 115 -5.72 -13.24 -30.48
C PRO A 115 -5.14 -11.97 -29.85
N VAL A 116 -4.60 -11.10 -30.71
CA VAL A 116 -4.12 -9.75 -30.40
C VAL A 116 -5.26 -8.90 -29.86
N VAL A 117 -5.15 -8.42 -28.62
CA VAL A 117 -6.01 -7.35 -28.08
C VAL A 117 -5.22 -6.05 -28.15
N GLU A 118 -5.77 -5.11 -28.91
CA GLU A 118 -5.26 -3.76 -29.17
C GLU A 118 -5.04 -2.98 -27.86
N VAL A 119 -3.79 -2.65 -27.57
CA VAL A 119 -3.45 -1.61 -26.60
C VAL A 119 -3.69 -0.27 -27.30
N ALA A 120 -4.74 0.44 -26.89
CA ALA A 120 -4.90 1.85 -27.20
C ALA A 120 -3.78 2.64 -26.49
N ALA A 121 -2.63 2.75 -27.16
CA ALA A 121 -1.61 3.72 -26.81
C ALA A 121 -2.13 5.10 -27.23
N GLU A 122 -2.43 5.95 -26.25
CA GLU A 122 -2.65 7.36 -26.47
C GLU A 122 -1.31 7.98 -26.93
N VAL A 123 -1.24 8.26 -28.23
CA VAL A 123 -0.12 8.92 -28.90
C VAL A 123 -0.10 10.37 -28.46
N ILE A 124 0.85 10.74 -27.60
CA ILE A 124 1.22 12.14 -27.40
C ILE A 124 2.01 12.58 -28.64
N ASP A 125 1.39 13.48 -29.39
CA ASP A 125 1.86 14.04 -30.65
C ASP A 125 3.21 14.78 -30.47
N THR A 126 4.24 14.30 -31.18
CA THR A 126 5.57 14.94 -31.23
C THR A 126 5.58 16.00 -32.33
N THR A 127 5.33 17.26 -31.96
CA THR A 127 5.64 18.41 -32.83
C THR A 127 6.04 19.63 -32.00
N ASP A 128 7.34 19.79 -31.69
CA ASP A 128 8.15 20.97 -32.06
C ASP A 128 9.58 20.85 -31.52
N VAL A 129 10.54 21.32 -32.31
CA VAL A 129 11.99 21.17 -32.11
C VAL A 129 12.55 22.43 -31.46
N GLN A 130 13.29 22.31 -30.35
CA GLN A 130 14.45 23.17 -30.07
C GLN A 130 15.54 22.42 -29.26
N PRO A 131 16.81 22.43 -29.71
CA PRO A 131 17.93 21.84 -28.98
C PRO A 131 18.64 22.91 -28.12
N VAL A 132 18.90 22.65 -26.84
CA VAL A 132 19.89 23.42 -26.08
C VAL A 132 20.64 22.52 -25.08
N ASP A 133 21.94 22.71 -25.10
CA ASP A 133 23.06 21.99 -24.48
C ASP A 133 23.00 21.72 -22.96
N PRO A 134 23.86 20.80 -22.45
CA PRO A 134 23.87 20.28 -21.10
C PRO A 134 24.57 21.24 -20.14
N THR A 135 24.24 21.16 -18.85
CA THR A 135 25.09 21.36 -17.65
C THR A 135 24.22 21.94 -16.53
N THR A 136 23.69 21.11 -15.63
CA THR A 136 23.73 21.41 -14.19
C THR A 136 23.42 20.15 -13.39
N GLU A 137 24.21 19.94 -12.35
CA GLU A 137 24.21 18.85 -11.39
C GLU A 137 22.80 18.46 -10.91
N PHE A 138 22.39 17.22 -11.17
CA PHE A 138 21.32 16.57 -10.42
C PHE A 138 21.96 15.54 -9.50
N ILE A 139 21.84 15.85 -8.21
CA ILE A 139 22.21 15.06 -7.04
C ILE A 139 21.55 13.68 -7.16
N GLU A 140 22.31 12.63 -6.83
CA GLU A 140 21.80 11.28 -6.60
C GLU A 140 20.66 11.34 -5.56
N GLU A 141 19.42 11.36 -6.03
CA GLU A 141 18.26 11.05 -5.22
C GLU A 141 18.22 9.52 -5.09
N ILE A 142 18.92 9.03 -4.06
CA ILE A 142 18.73 7.69 -3.53
C ILE A 142 17.29 7.66 -3.00
N GLY A 143 16.38 7.20 -3.85
CA GLY A 143 15.02 6.84 -3.48
C GLY A 143 15.04 5.65 -2.54
N GLU A 144 15.33 5.91 -1.26
CA GLU A 144 15.21 4.94 -0.19
C GLU A 144 13.73 4.79 0.16
N SER A 145 13.24 3.57 -0.07
CA SER A 145 11.95 3.00 0.33
C SER A 145 11.44 3.50 1.68
N PRO A 146 10.10 3.62 1.90
CA PRO A 146 9.52 4.10 3.14
C PRO A 146 9.66 3.02 4.22
N ALA A 147 10.83 2.91 4.82
CA ALA A 147 10.91 2.41 6.18
C ALA A 147 10.14 3.42 7.04
N GLU A 148 9.06 2.95 7.64
CA GLU A 148 8.37 3.63 8.72
C GLU A 148 9.34 3.81 9.90
N ASN A 149 10.28 4.74 9.77
CA ASN A 149 10.93 5.37 10.90
C ASN A 149 9.87 6.23 11.55
N ALA A 150 9.09 5.63 12.45
CA ALA A 150 8.21 6.36 13.34
C ALA A 150 9.08 7.28 14.20
N LEU A 151 9.33 8.49 13.70
CA LEU A 151 10.11 9.52 14.37
C LEU A 151 9.47 9.82 15.74
N ASP A 152 10.22 9.62 16.81
CA ASP A 152 9.70 9.80 18.17
C ASP A 152 9.87 11.25 18.61
N PHE A 153 8.80 12.04 18.47
CA PHE A 153 8.72 13.41 18.95
C PHE A 153 8.25 13.54 20.41
N SER A 154 8.04 12.42 21.12
CA SER A 154 7.48 12.43 22.49
C SER A 154 8.41 13.10 23.50
N LYS A 155 9.71 13.12 23.22
CA LYS A 155 10.75 13.75 24.06
C LYS A 155 10.83 15.27 23.89
N LEU A 156 10.23 15.83 22.83
CA LEU A 156 10.33 17.26 22.52
C LEU A 156 9.19 18.07 23.15
N SER A 157 9.56 19.17 23.81
CA SER A 157 8.58 20.18 24.24
C SER A 157 8.02 20.96 23.05
N TRP A 158 6.85 21.57 23.21
CA TRP A 158 6.24 22.39 22.16
C TRP A 158 7.18 23.49 21.64
N LYS A 159 7.94 24.15 22.51
CA LYS A 159 8.92 25.17 22.09
C LYS A 159 10.06 24.61 21.25
N GLN A 160 10.53 23.40 21.54
CA GLN A 160 11.58 22.73 20.76
C GLN A 160 11.06 22.32 19.38
N LEU A 161 9.84 21.80 19.31
CA LEU A 161 9.15 21.53 18.03
C LEU A 161 9.03 22.78 17.17
N GLN A 162 8.65 23.93 17.76
CA GLN A 162 8.57 25.19 17.02
C GLN A 162 9.93 25.67 16.50
N LYS A 163 11.00 25.50 17.29
CA LYS A 163 12.36 25.88 16.89
C LYS A 163 12.89 24.99 15.76
N LEU A 164 12.63 23.70 15.84
CA LEU A 164 12.99 22.71 14.84
C LEU A 164 12.17 22.86 13.55
N ALA A 165 10.90 23.26 13.66
CA ALA A 165 10.09 23.70 12.52
C ALA A 165 10.72 24.90 11.81
N ALA A 166 11.09 25.94 12.58
CA ALA A 166 11.66 27.16 12.05
C ALA A 166 13.04 26.93 11.41
N SER A 167 13.88 26.07 11.98
CA SER A 167 15.19 25.72 11.40
C SER A 167 15.06 24.97 10.07
N LYS A 168 13.96 24.25 9.85
CA LYS A 168 13.65 23.53 8.60
C LYS A 168 12.75 24.33 7.65
N GLY A 169 12.50 25.62 7.94
CA GLY A 169 11.73 26.52 7.07
C GLY A 169 10.20 26.36 7.16
N VAL A 170 9.69 25.62 8.15
CA VAL A 170 8.25 25.39 8.34
C VAL A 170 7.63 26.53 9.16
N SER A 171 6.62 27.19 8.61
CA SER A 171 5.85 28.21 9.33
C SER A 171 5.05 27.59 10.48
N VAL A 172 5.21 28.17 11.67
CA VAL A 172 4.65 27.70 12.96
C VAL A 172 3.37 28.47 13.35
N LYS A 173 3.10 29.62 12.73
CA LYS A 173 2.06 30.54 13.16
C LYS A 173 0.66 29.96 12.90
N GLY A 174 -0.10 29.72 13.97
CA GLY A 174 -1.48 29.26 13.91
C GLY A 174 -1.69 27.76 13.63
N LYS A 175 -0.62 26.96 13.55
CA LYS A 175 -0.71 25.51 13.33
C LYS A 175 -0.91 24.74 14.64
N LYS A 176 -1.68 23.66 14.59
CA LYS A 176 -1.82 22.72 15.70
C LYS A 176 -0.57 21.84 15.80
N LYS A 177 -0.39 21.17 16.94
CA LYS A 177 0.77 20.31 17.18
C LYS A 177 0.88 19.18 16.17
N THR A 178 -0.23 18.55 15.81
CA THR A 178 -0.32 17.49 14.80
C THR A 178 0.13 17.97 13.44
N ASP A 179 -0.40 19.09 12.96
CA ASP A 179 -0.10 19.62 11.63
C ASP A 179 1.37 20.05 11.49
N LEU A 180 1.97 20.48 12.62
CA LEU A 180 3.39 20.82 12.69
C LEU A 180 4.26 19.55 12.65
N LEU A 181 3.85 18.49 13.34
CA LEU A 181 4.54 17.20 13.34
C LEU A 181 4.53 16.58 11.95
N ASP A 182 3.37 16.55 11.27
CA ASP A 182 3.26 15.99 9.91
C ASP A 182 4.11 16.77 8.90
N ALA A 183 4.20 18.09 9.05
CA ALA A 183 5.02 18.94 8.19
C ALA A 183 6.53 18.74 8.41
N ILE A 184 6.92 18.39 9.63
CA ILE A 184 8.32 18.22 10.03
C ILE A 184 8.79 16.77 9.82
N ALA A 185 7.90 15.79 9.96
CA ALA A 185 8.21 14.37 9.83
C ALA A 185 8.82 14.01 8.47
N LYS A 186 8.53 14.79 7.43
CA LYS A 186 9.10 14.62 6.08
C LYS A 186 10.44 15.33 5.86
N LEU A 187 10.88 16.17 6.80
CA LEU A 187 12.04 17.07 6.65
C LEU A 187 13.14 16.85 7.70
N VAL A 188 12.90 15.92 8.63
CA VAL A 188 13.68 15.78 9.86
C VAL A 188 13.98 14.31 10.10
N THR A 189 15.21 14.03 10.52
CA THR A 189 15.68 12.70 10.90
C THR A 189 15.63 12.51 12.42
N GLN A 190 15.72 11.27 12.91
CA GLN A 190 15.78 11.03 14.36
C GLN A 190 16.98 11.75 15.02
N SER A 191 18.10 11.89 14.30
CA SER A 191 19.26 12.65 14.77
C SER A 191 18.96 14.14 14.96
N ASP A 192 18.12 14.75 14.10
CA ASP A 192 17.72 16.15 14.26
C ASP A 192 16.82 16.33 15.51
N ILE A 193 15.98 15.33 15.79
CA ILE A 193 15.10 15.31 16.97
C ILE A 193 15.94 15.18 18.25
N ASP A 194 16.93 14.29 18.25
CA ASP A 194 17.82 14.09 19.39
C ASP A 194 18.73 15.30 19.66
N GLN A 195 19.08 16.09 18.64
CA GLN A 195 19.80 17.35 18.81
C GLN A 195 18.92 18.50 19.34
N ALA A 196 17.60 18.41 19.16
CA ALA A 196 16.65 19.44 19.59
C ALA A 196 16.04 19.16 20.97
N ALA A 197 16.13 17.92 21.47
CA ALA A 197 15.69 17.46 22.79
C ALA A 197 16.57 18.03 23.91
#